data_AF-A0A523UH67-F1
#
_entry.id   AF-A0A523UH67-F1
#
_cell.length_a   1.000
_cell.length_b   1.000
_cell.length_c   1.000
_cell.angle_alpha   90.00
_cell.angle_beta   90.00
_cell.angle_gamma   90.00
#
_symmetry.space_group_name_H-M   'P 1'
#
loop_
_entity.id
_entity.type
_entity.pdbx_description
1 polymer ?
#
loop_
_entity_poly.entity_id
_entity_poly.type
_entity_poly.pdbx_seq_one_letter_code
_entity_poly.pdbx_strand_id
1 'polypeptide(L)'
;MRSAERFYEADAFLLIAGAAGGTGSGSMPVMTQTIKERYGDKPVYALVVLPFEHEEKTEARTIHNTATCLKAAYSVADAVFLVDNQRYVRKDSSLINNMDVINRLIAEPFYDLLCAGEEKKAKHIGVRLLDAGDIARTLEGWTVLGYGKSQLAAIRLPFERTRNFRKKSTETHKGLQAMDQAISNLSLKCNPTDSGSALYLLSAPTAEMNMDLVKELGDYLSEIAPEAVIRCGDYPRKSSALKITVILSQLTDVEKVRKYYGKLPNLIQEKERRQEEIEAKLKELIDASTAVPSLL
;
A
#
# COMPACT_ATOMS: atom_id res chain seq x y z
N MET A 1 14.78 -1.02 18.25
CA MET A 1 13.89 0.12 18.59
C MET A 1 14.57 1.13 19.51
N ARG A 2 15.11 0.77 20.69
CA ARG A 2 15.74 1.72 21.63
C ARG A 2 16.99 2.46 21.10
N SER A 3 17.59 2.01 19.99
CA SER A 3 18.76 2.63 19.36
C SER A 3 18.41 3.69 18.30
N ALA A 4 17.14 3.91 17.98
CA ALA A 4 16.75 4.93 17.02
C ALA A 4 16.64 6.29 17.72
N GLU A 5 17.46 7.25 17.29
CA GLU A 5 17.73 8.53 17.95
C GLU A 5 16.47 9.39 18.22
N ARG A 6 15.43 9.23 17.38
CA ARG A 6 14.16 9.99 17.46
C ARG A 6 12.94 9.09 17.65
N PHE A 7 13.12 7.90 18.21
CA PHE A 7 12.05 6.90 18.34
C PHE A 7 10.82 7.43 19.09
N TYR A 8 11.02 8.21 20.15
CA TYR A 8 9.92 8.76 20.96
C TYR A 8 9.16 9.88 20.23
N GLU A 9 9.75 10.49 19.21
CA GLU A 9 9.14 11.56 18.40
C GLU A 9 8.31 11.03 17.23
N ALA A 10 8.28 9.71 16.98
CA ALA A 10 7.51 9.16 15.88
C ALA A 10 6.01 9.34 16.09
N ASP A 11 5.28 9.80 15.07
CA ASP A 11 3.81 9.94 15.10
C ASP A 11 3.08 8.62 14.89
N ALA A 12 3.72 7.65 14.24
CA ALA A 12 3.12 6.36 13.89
C ALA A 12 4.17 5.26 13.72
N PHE A 13 3.72 4.01 13.71
CA PHE A 13 4.52 2.84 13.35
C PHE A 13 4.02 2.25 12.02
N LEU A 14 4.93 1.87 11.13
CA LEU A 14 4.62 1.13 9.91
C LEU A 14 5.43 -0.16 9.87
N LEU A 15 4.77 -1.31 9.96
CA LEU A 15 5.38 -2.62 9.82
C LEU A 15 5.21 -3.11 8.39
N ILE A 16 6.28 -3.61 7.78
CA ILE A 16 6.28 -4.01 6.37
C ILE A 16 6.67 -5.48 6.28
N ALA A 17 5.84 -6.31 5.64
CA ALA A 17 6.16 -7.70 5.40
C ALA A 17 5.44 -8.30 4.19
N GLY A 18 6.04 -9.36 3.63
CA GLY A 18 5.37 -10.22 2.67
C GLY A 18 4.37 -11.17 3.34
N ALA A 19 3.21 -11.35 2.73
CA ALA A 19 2.11 -12.17 3.27
C ALA A 19 2.33 -13.68 3.09
N ALA A 20 3.08 -14.08 2.06
CA ALA A 20 3.23 -15.48 1.67
C ALA A 20 4.35 -16.23 2.41
N GLY A 21 5.39 -15.52 2.85
CA GLY A 21 6.53 -16.11 3.56
C GLY A 21 6.14 -16.66 4.95
N GLY A 22 7.09 -17.26 5.67
CA GLY A 22 6.85 -17.72 7.05
C GLY A 22 7.12 -16.64 8.10
N THR A 23 8.32 -16.06 8.05
CA THR A 23 8.78 -15.12 9.08
C THR A 23 7.98 -13.82 9.09
N GLY A 24 7.89 -13.13 7.94
CA GLY A 24 7.20 -11.85 7.87
C GLY A 24 5.71 -11.96 8.17
N SER A 25 5.04 -12.95 7.55
CA SER A 25 3.60 -13.17 7.68
C SER A 25 3.19 -13.56 9.11
N GLY A 26 4.00 -14.37 9.80
CA GLY A 26 3.73 -14.81 11.17
C GLY A 26 4.15 -13.80 12.24
N SER A 27 5.28 -13.11 12.04
CA SER A 27 5.80 -12.16 13.05
C SER A 27 5.11 -10.80 13.01
N MET A 28 4.68 -10.31 11.84
CA MET A 28 4.12 -8.97 11.71
C MET A 28 2.90 -8.73 12.61
N PRO A 29 1.86 -9.60 12.66
CA PRO A 29 0.73 -9.38 13.56
C PRO A 29 1.13 -9.39 15.03
N VAL A 30 2.04 -10.29 15.44
CA VAL A 30 2.54 -10.38 16.81
C VAL A 30 3.30 -9.12 17.20
N MET A 31 4.16 -8.62 16.31
CA MET A 31 4.91 -7.38 16.51
C MET A 31 3.99 -6.17 16.54
N THR A 32 3.00 -6.10 15.64
CA THR A 32 1.98 -5.04 15.62
C THR A 32 1.24 -4.98 16.95
N GLN A 33 0.76 -6.13 17.45
CA GLN A 33 0.08 -6.21 18.74
C GLN A 33 0.99 -5.74 19.88
N THR A 34 2.23 -6.24 19.93
CA THR A 34 3.19 -5.88 20.98
C THR A 34 3.51 -4.38 20.99
N ILE A 35 3.62 -3.77 19.80
CA ILE A 35 3.87 -2.33 19.65
C ILE A 35 2.64 -1.54 20.11
N LYS A 36 1.43 -1.96 19.71
CA LYS A 36 0.18 -1.29 20.07
C LYS A 36 -0.10 -1.36 21.57
N GLU A 37 0.19 -2.48 22.21
CA GLU A 37 0.10 -2.63 23.68
C GLU A 37 1.10 -1.72 24.42
N ARG A 38 2.27 -1.47 23.83
CA ARG A 38 3.33 -0.68 24.45
C ARG A 38 3.21 0.83 24.19
N TYR A 39 2.69 1.21 23.03
CA TYR A 39 2.58 2.58 22.53
C TYR A 39 1.14 2.86 22.09
N GLY A 40 0.18 2.69 23.00
CA GLY A 40 -1.25 2.74 22.69
C GLY A 40 -1.79 4.10 22.25
N ASP A 41 -0.99 5.16 22.38
CA ASP A 41 -1.29 6.51 21.91
C ASP A 41 -0.91 6.74 20.43
N LYS A 42 -0.18 5.80 19.81
CA LYS A 42 0.35 5.95 18.45
C LYS A 42 -0.26 4.90 17.51
N PRO A 43 -0.76 5.31 16.33
CA PRO A 43 -1.28 4.36 15.37
C PRO A 43 -0.19 3.42 14.84
N VAL A 44 -0.57 2.17 14.62
CA VAL A 44 0.28 1.11 14.08
C VAL A 44 -0.33 0.58 12.80
N TYR A 45 0.35 0.84 11.69
CA TYR A 45 -0.04 0.41 10.36
C TYR A 45 0.74 -0.82 9.91
N ALA A 46 0.14 -1.62 9.04
CA ALA A 46 0.79 -2.73 8.36
C ALA A 46 0.81 -2.49 6.85
N LEU A 47 1.94 -2.71 6.19
CA LEU A 47 2.06 -2.82 4.75
C LEU A 47 2.30 -4.29 4.41
N VAL A 48 1.29 -4.89 3.79
CA VAL A 48 1.25 -6.29 3.44
C VAL A 48 1.48 -6.45 1.94
N VAL A 49 2.63 -7.00 1.58
CA VAL A 49 2.94 -7.34 0.19
C VAL A 49 2.39 -8.72 -0.14
N LEU A 50 1.41 -8.76 -1.06
CA LEU A 50 0.77 -9.97 -1.55
C LEU A 50 1.69 -10.70 -2.56
N PRO A 51 1.63 -12.04 -2.62
CA PRO A 51 2.44 -12.83 -3.54
C PRO A 51 2.13 -12.55 -5.02
N PHE A 52 3.02 -12.99 -5.90
CA PHE A 52 2.74 -13.08 -7.33
C PHE A 52 1.73 -14.19 -7.65
N GLU A 53 1.03 -14.05 -8.79
CA GLU A 53 -0.01 -15.01 -9.18
C GLU A 53 0.56 -16.41 -9.48
N HIS A 54 1.84 -16.51 -9.87
CA HIS A 54 2.50 -17.80 -10.10
C HIS A 54 2.85 -18.53 -8.78
N GLU A 55 3.17 -17.79 -7.73
CA GLU A 55 3.38 -18.35 -6.38
C GLU A 55 2.05 -18.85 -5.80
N GLU A 56 0.95 -18.13 -6.04
CA GLU A 56 -0.41 -18.55 -5.65
C GLU A 56 -0.84 -19.87 -6.30
N LYS A 57 -0.39 -20.15 -7.52
CA LYS A 57 -0.75 -21.37 -8.27
C LYS A 57 0.12 -22.57 -7.92
N THR A 58 1.39 -22.32 -7.61
CA THR A 58 2.38 -23.39 -7.40
C THR A 58 2.38 -23.89 -5.96
N GLU A 59 2.15 -23.00 -4.99
CA GLU A 59 2.37 -23.31 -3.58
C GLU A 59 1.10 -23.14 -2.74
N ALA A 60 0.51 -24.25 -2.29
CA ALA A 60 -0.65 -24.22 -1.40
C ALA A 60 -0.40 -23.44 -0.09
N ARG A 61 0.83 -23.47 0.42
CA ARG A 61 1.24 -22.73 1.64
C ARG A 61 1.16 -21.22 1.45
N THR A 62 1.38 -20.71 0.23
CA THR A 62 1.33 -19.28 -0.09
C THR A 62 -0.06 -18.70 0.19
N ILE A 63 -1.12 -19.39 -0.25
CA ILE A 63 -2.50 -18.95 0.01
C ILE A 63 -2.82 -19.02 1.50
N HIS A 64 -2.43 -20.11 2.17
CA HIS A 64 -2.66 -20.29 3.60
C HIS A 64 -2.00 -19.18 4.45
N ASN A 65 -0.70 -18.94 4.22
CA ASN A 65 0.06 -17.92 4.93
C ASN A 65 -0.51 -16.52 4.66
N THR A 66 -0.83 -16.22 3.40
CA THR A 66 -1.39 -14.93 3.00
C THR A 66 -2.73 -14.68 3.68
N ALA A 67 -3.66 -15.64 3.64
CA ALA A 67 -4.97 -15.50 4.26
C ALA A 67 -4.87 -15.33 5.79
N THR A 68 -4.03 -16.14 6.44
CA THR A 68 -3.85 -16.07 7.91
C THR A 68 -3.20 -14.76 8.32
N CYS A 69 -2.17 -14.31 7.59
CA CYS A 69 -1.50 -13.03 7.81
C CYS A 69 -2.45 -11.86 7.65
N LEU A 70 -3.24 -11.81 6.57
CA LEU A 70 -4.21 -10.75 6.33
C LEU A 70 -5.25 -10.67 7.46
N LYS A 71 -5.80 -11.82 7.87
CA LYS A 71 -6.78 -11.87 8.97
C LYS A 71 -6.18 -11.37 10.27
N ALA A 72 -4.97 -11.85 10.61
CA ALA A 72 -4.30 -11.46 11.84
C ALA A 72 -3.91 -9.97 11.82
N ALA A 73 -3.26 -9.49 10.75
CA ALA A 73 -2.85 -8.10 10.61
C ALA A 73 -4.03 -7.13 10.70
N TYR A 74 -5.15 -7.43 10.03
CA TYR A 74 -6.37 -6.62 10.10
C TYR A 74 -6.97 -6.52 11.50
N SER A 75 -6.81 -7.56 12.32
CA SER A 75 -7.36 -7.56 13.69
C SER A 75 -6.55 -6.71 14.68
N VAL A 76 -5.30 -6.37 14.36
CA VAL A 76 -4.39 -5.68 15.29
C VAL A 76 -3.94 -4.30 14.80
N ALA A 77 -3.74 -4.13 13.49
CA ALA A 77 -3.31 -2.87 12.91
C ALA A 77 -4.47 -1.87 12.80
N ASP A 78 -4.18 -0.58 12.91
CA ASP A 78 -5.18 0.48 12.70
C ASP A 78 -5.53 0.60 11.21
N ALA A 79 -4.55 0.39 10.33
CA ALA A 79 -4.76 0.29 8.89
C ALA A 79 -3.82 -0.75 8.26
N VAL A 80 -4.29 -1.41 7.21
CA VAL A 80 -3.55 -2.41 6.45
C VAL A 80 -3.45 -1.97 4.99
N PHE A 81 -2.27 -1.46 4.61
CA PHE A 81 -1.91 -1.19 3.22
C PHE A 81 -1.70 -2.50 2.46
N LEU A 82 -2.41 -2.65 1.35
CA LEU A 82 -2.31 -3.82 0.47
C LEU A 82 -1.50 -3.47 -0.77
N VAL A 83 -0.47 -4.27 -1.04
CA VAL A 83 0.39 -4.14 -2.21
C VAL A 83 0.41 -5.45 -2.98
N ASP A 84 -0.13 -5.47 -4.19
CA ASP A 84 -0.17 -6.63 -5.05
C ASP A 84 1.04 -6.65 -5.99
N ASN A 85 2.01 -7.51 -5.68
CA ASN A 85 3.22 -7.71 -6.49
C ASN A 85 2.89 -7.95 -7.98
N GLN A 86 1.78 -8.63 -8.28
CA GLN A 86 1.38 -8.92 -9.64
C GLN A 86 1.11 -7.65 -10.46
N ARG A 87 0.73 -6.54 -9.83
CA ARG A 87 0.45 -5.27 -10.52
C ARG A 87 1.70 -4.57 -11.05
N TYR A 88 2.85 -4.78 -10.41
CA TYR A 88 4.10 -4.14 -10.80
C TYR A 88 4.78 -4.89 -11.96
N VAL A 89 4.59 -6.20 -12.02
CA VAL A 89 5.08 -7.04 -13.13
C VAL A 89 4.25 -6.90 -14.40
N ARG A 90 2.92 -6.70 -14.30
CA ARG A 90 2.07 -6.54 -15.50
C ARG A 90 2.40 -5.29 -16.32
N LYS A 91 3.06 -4.29 -15.71
CA LYS A 91 3.44 -3.03 -16.38
C LYS A 91 4.73 -3.18 -17.19
N ASP A 92 5.61 -4.09 -16.79
CA ASP A 92 6.88 -4.35 -17.45
C ASP A 92 7.34 -5.78 -17.09
N SER A 93 7.24 -6.69 -18.05
CA SER A 93 7.59 -8.11 -17.86
C SER A 93 9.08 -8.32 -17.58
N SER A 94 9.94 -7.33 -17.83
CA SER A 94 11.35 -7.38 -17.44
C SER A 94 11.56 -7.30 -15.92
N LEU A 95 10.53 -6.87 -15.17
CA LEU A 95 10.58 -6.70 -13.71
C LEU A 95 10.27 -7.98 -12.93
N ILE A 96 9.91 -9.08 -13.59
CA ILE A 96 9.54 -10.36 -12.94
C ILE A 96 10.59 -10.82 -11.92
N ASN A 97 11.87 -10.55 -12.19
CA ASN A 97 12.98 -10.94 -11.31
C ASN A 97 13.70 -9.73 -10.67
N ASN A 98 13.14 -8.52 -10.76
CA ASN A 98 13.77 -7.31 -10.27
C ASN A 98 13.02 -6.73 -9.07
N MET A 99 13.15 -7.42 -7.93
CA MET A 99 12.54 -6.99 -6.67
C MET A 99 13.03 -5.61 -6.23
N ASP A 100 14.26 -5.21 -6.56
CA ASP A 100 14.77 -3.88 -6.21
C ASP A 100 13.96 -2.77 -6.89
N VAL A 101 13.59 -2.95 -8.16
CA VAL A 101 12.76 -1.97 -8.87
C VAL A 101 11.33 -1.97 -8.33
N ILE A 102 10.75 -3.14 -8.07
CA ILE A 102 9.41 -3.25 -7.48
C ILE A 102 9.38 -2.54 -6.11
N ASN A 103 10.35 -2.80 -5.25
CA ASN A 103 10.47 -2.18 -3.93
C ASN A 103 10.61 -0.66 -4.02
N ARG A 104 11.39 -0.15 -4.98
CA ARG A 104 11.50 1.30 -5.23
C ARG A 104 10.16 1.91 -5.64
N LEU A 105 9.41 1.25 -6.52
CA LEU A 105 8.08 1.70 -6.96
C LEU A 105 7.05 1.68 -5.83
N ILE A 106 7.15 0.72 -4.91
CA ILE A 106 6.30 0.65 -3.71
C ILE A 106 6.66 1.76 -2.72
N ALA A 107 7.95 2.04 -2.53
CA ALA A 107 8.43 3.03 -1.56
C ALA A 107 8.28 4.48 -2.04
N GLU A 108 8.39 4.74 -3.34
CA GLU A 108 8.39 6.08 -3.93
C GLU A 108 7.23 6.97 -3.44
N PRO A 109 5.97 6.50 -3.37
CA PRO A 109 4.85 7.36 -3.00
C PRO A 109 4.82 7.71 -1.51
N PHE A 110 5.37 6.84 -0.65
CA PHE A 110 5.50 7.10 0.79
C PHE A 110 6.51 8.20 1.08
N TYR A 111 7.53 8.38 0.22
CA TYR A 111 8.56 9.38 0.45
C TYR A 111 7.98 10.80 0.53
N ASP A 112 7.23 11.21 -0.50
CA ASP A 112 6.66 12.55 -0.52
C ASP A 112 5.56 12.72 0.55
N LEU A 113 4.80 11.65 0.86
CA LEU A 113 3.79 11.64 1.93
C LEU A 113 4.40 11.88 3.31
N LEU A 114 5.46 11.14 3.65
CA LEU A 114 6.11 11.23 4.96
C LEU A 114 6.97 12.49 5.09
N CYS A 115 7.46 13.05 3.97
CA CYS A 115 8.21 14.31 3.99
C CYS A 115 7.31 15.55 4.10
N ALA A 116 6.07 15.50 3.61
CA ALA A 116 5.18 16.66 3.57
C ALA A 116 4.91 17.27 4.95
N GLY A 117 4.79 16.44 5.99
CA GLY A 117 4.57 16.88 7.37
C GLY A 117 5.82 17.36 8.12
N GLU A 118 7.02 17.04 7.63
CA GLU A 118 8.31 17.29 8.31
C GLU A 118 9.07 18.50 7.76
N GLU A 119 8.54 19.18 6.75
CA GLU A 119 9.25 20.24 6.05
C GLU A 119 9.30 21.53 6.88
N LYS A 120 10.52 21.93 7.27
CA LYS A 120 10.79 23.11 8.11
C LYS A 120 11.05 24.38 7.30
N LYS A 121 11.23 24.27 5.98
CA LYS A 121 11.56 25.41 5.11
C LYS A 121 10.29 26.10 4.64
N ALA A 122 10.10 27.36 5.05
CA ALA A 122 8.95 28.19 4.69
C ALA A 122 8.57 28.18 3.19
N LYS A 123 9.55 28.07 2.29
CA LYS A 123 9.32 28.01 0.82
C LYS A 123 8.72 26.70 0.29
N HIS A 124 8.66 25.67 1.13
CA HIS A 124 8.13 24.35 0.80
C HIS A 124 6.93 23.98 1.70
N ILE A 125 6.43 24.94 2.48
CA ILE A 125 5.20 24.78 3.24
C ILE A 125 4.05 25.02 2.27
N GLY A 126 3.20 24.00 2.13
CA GLY A 126 1.97 24.06 1.33
C GLY A 126 0.97 25.07 1.87
N VAL A 127 0.00 25.44 1.02
CA VAL A 127 -1.15 26.27 1.44
C VAL A 127 -2.06 25.49 2.40
N ARG A 128 -2.17 24.17 2.18
CA ARG A 128 -2.83 23.19 3.04
C ARG A 128 -1.85 22.06 3.34
N LEU A 129 -1.04 22.31 4.37
CA LEU A 129 -0.07 21.33 4.85
C LEU A 129 -0.79 20.09 5.38
N LEU A 130 -0.39 18.93 4.87
CA LEU A 130 -0.86 17.65 5.38
C LEU A 130 -0.07 17.30 6.64
N ASP A 131 -0.75 17.28 7.78
CA ASP A 131 -0.14 16.88 9.06
C ASP A 131 -0.34 15.38 9.33
N ALA A 132 0.37 14.88 10.35
CA ALA A 132 0.25 13.49 10.78
C ALA A 132 -1.17 13.14 11.25
N GLY A 133 -1.92 14.12 11.79
CA GLY A 133 -3.29 13.93 12.26
C GLY A 133 -4.30 13.73 11.12
N ASP A 134 -4.14 14.41 9.99
CA ASP A 134 -4.94 14.24 8.78
C ASP A 134 -4.67 12.87 8.14
N ILE A 135 -3.41 12.44 8.11
CA ILE A 135 -3.02 11.10 7.68
C ILE A 135 -3.67 10.06 8.60
N ALA A 136 -3.50 10.19 9.92
CA ALA A 136 -4.04 9.24 10.89
C ALA A 136 -5.56 9.14 10.86
N ARG A 137 -6.28 10.26 10.69
CA ARG A 137 -7.75 10.28 10.53
C ARG A 137 -8.24 9.75 9.19
N THR A 138 -7.36 9.57 8.22
CA THR A 138 -7.71 8.95 6.93
C THR A 138 -7.48 7.45 6.99
N LEU A 139 -6.37 7.01 7.59
CA LEU A 139 -5.91 5.63 7.56
C LEU A 139 -6.66 4.76 8.57
N GLU A 140 -7.56 3.92 8.06
CA GLU A 140 -8.26 2.91 8.83
C GLU A 140 -8.63 1.69 7.98
N GLY A 141 -8.51 0.48 8.53
CA GLY A 141 -8.90 -0.76 7.85
C GLY A 141 -8.11 -1.00 6.55
N TRP A 142 -8.76 -1.59 5.54
CA TRP A 142 -8.12 -1.92 4.27
C TRP A 142 -7.78 -0.66 3.49
N THR A 143 -6.52 -0.52 3.12
CA THR A 143 -5.97 0.68 2.50
C THR A 143 -5.17 0.34 1.26
N VAL A 144 -5.25 1.19 0.25
CA VAL A 144 -4.44 1.11 -0.97
C VAL A 144 -3.83 2.47 -1.27
N LEU A 145 -2.73 2.46 -2.03
CA LEU A 145 -2.02 3.67 -2.39
C LEU A 145 -1.84 3.72 -3.91
N GLY A 146 -2.06 4.88 -4.51
CA GLY A 146 -1.86 5.18 -5.92
C GLY A 146 -0.81 6.26 -6.11
N TYR A 147 -0.11 6.22 -7.25
CA TYR A 147 0.91 7.21 -7.58
C TYR A 147 0.99 7.48 -9.08
N GLY A 148 1.00 8.77 -9.41
CA GLY A 148 1.08 9.26 -10.78
C GLY A 148 1.97 10.49 -10.88
N LYS A 149 2.55 10.68 -12.06
CA LYS A 149 3.49 11.77 -12.34
C LYS A 149 3.30 12.32 -13.74
N SER A 150 3.27 13.63 -13.86
CA SER A 150 3.30 14.33 -15.16
C SER A 150 4.56 15.19 -15.25
N GLN A 151 5.28 15.06 -16.38
CA GLN A 151 6.51 15.82 -16.58
C GLN A 151 6.22 17.30 -16.84
N LEU A 152 6.99 18.16 -16.18
CA LEU A 152 6.94 19.60 -16.38
C LEU A 152 7.96 20.01 -17.43
N ALA A 153 7.65 21.07 -18.18
CA ALA A 153 8.58 21.56 -19.20
C ALA A 153 9.83 22.16 -18.53
N ALA A 154 11.01 21.70 -18.93
CA ALA A 154 12.28 22.09 -18.33
C ALA A 154 12.69 23.55 -18.64
N ILE A 155 12.16 24.15 -19.70
CA ILE A 155 12.55 25.48 -20.18
C ILE A 155 11.29 26.37 -20.21
N ARG A 156 11.26 27.37 -19.33
CA ARG A 156 10.33 28.51 -19.44
C ARG A 156 11.07 29.62 -20.16
N LEU A 157 10.65 29.96 -21.38
CA LEU A 157 11.26 31.05 -22.14
C LEU A 157 11.06 32.39 -21.40
N PRO A 158 12.10 33.24 -21.26
CA PRO A 158 12.06 34.44 -20.40
C PRO A 158 11.01 35.50 -20.81
N PHE A 159 10.44 35.39 -22.01
CA PHE A 159 9.41 36.29 -22.52
C PHE A 159 7.96 35.81 -22.32
N GLU A 160 7.72 34.60 -21.81
CA GLU A 160 6.36 34.06 -21.54
C GLU A 160 5.81 34.49 -20.16
N ARG A 161 5.90 35.78 -19.85
CA ARG A 161 5.41 36.37 -18.60
C ARG A 161 3.93 36.77 -18.65
N THR A 162 3.17 36.28 -19.62
CA THR A 162 1.72 36.54 -19.71
C THR A 162 0.94 35.46 -18.96
N ARG A 163 0.17 35.89 -17.96
CA ARG A 163 -0.84 35.07 -17.24
C ARG A 163 -1.97 34.71 -18.22
N ASN A 164 -1.69 33.84 -19.19
CA ASN A 164 -2.64 33.43 -20.21
C ASN A 164 -3.50 32.27 -19.69
N PHE A 165 -4.82 32.40 -19.81
CA PHE A 165 -5.83 31.39 -19.44
C PHE A 165 -5.50 29.99 -20.02
N ARG A 166 -4.92 29.94 -21.22
CA ARG A 166 -4.44 28.70 -21.86
C ARG A 166 -3.39 27.95 -21.05
N LYS A 167 -2.51 28.65 -20.33
CA LYS A 167 -1.48 28.02 -19.50
C LYS A 167 -2.06 27.40 -18.23
N LYS A 168 -3.06 28.07 -17.64
CA LYS A 168 -3.77 27.54 -16.47
C LYS A 168 -4.49 26.23 -16.80
N SER A 169 -5.16 26.19 -17.95
CA SER A 169 -5.84 24.98 -18.44
C SER A 169 -4.86 23.83 -18.72
N THR A 170 -3.67 24.10 -19.28
CA THR A 170 -2.67 23.05 -19.51
C THR A 170 -2.02 22.53 -18.22
N GLU A 171 -1.79 23.41 -17.24
CA GLU A 171 -1.33 23.01 -15.90
C GLU A 171 -2.35 22.10 -15.22
N THR A 172 -3.64 22.46 -15.25
CA THR A 172 -4.67 21.64 -14.64
C THR A 172 -4.83 20.28 -15.34
N HIS A 173 -4.79 20.26 -16.67
CA HIS A 173 -4.85 19.02 -17.44
C HIS A 173 -3.70 18.04 -17.08
N LYS A 174 -2.48 18.55 -16.86
CA LYS A 174 -1.35 17.71 -16.40
C LYS A 174 -1.57 17.14 -15.00
N GLY A 175 -2.19 17.91 -14.12
CA GLY A 175 -2.59 17.45 -12.81
C GLY A 175 -3.62 16.32 -12.89
N LEU A 176 -4.69 16.50 -13.65
CA LEU A 176 -5.70 15.47 -13.89
C LEU A 176 -5.10 14.21 -14.51
N GLN A 177 -4.19 14.36 -15.48
CA GLN A 177 -3.46 13.23 -16.06
C GLN A 177 -2.63 12.46 -15.00
N ALA A 178 -1.97 13.18 -14.09
CA ALA A 178 -1.24 12.54 -12.98
C ALA A 178 -2.21 11.85 -11.99
N MET A 179 -3.41 12.39 -11.80
CA MET A 179 -4.45 11.80 -10.96
C MET A 179 -4.99 10.51 -11.58
N ASP A 180 -5.37 10.54 -12.86
CA ASP A 180 -5.78 9.36 -13.63
C ASP A 180 -4.73 8.26 -13.56
N GLN A 181 -3.45 8.64 -13.70
CA GLN A 181 -2.34 7.72 -13.57
C GLN A 181 -2.24 7.16 -12.14
N ALA A 182 -2.43 7.98 -11.11
CA ALA A 182 -2.40 7.53 -9.72
C ALA A 182 -3.49 6.49 -9.42
N ILE A 183 -4.72 6.73 -9.88
CA ILE A 183 -5.84 5.80 -9.75
C ILE A 183 -5.60 4.51 -10.56
N SER A 184 -5.06 4.63 -11.78
CA SER A 184 -4.69 3.46 -12.59
C SER A 184 -3.57 2.62 -11.94
N ASN A 185 -2.71 3.27 -11.17
CA ASN A 185 -1.52 2.71 -10.53
C ASN A 185 -1.73 2.34 -9.05
N LEU A 186 -2.97 2.22 -8.58
CA LEU A 186 -3.24 1.74 -7.23
C LEU A 186 -2.49 0.42 -6.94
N SER A 187 -1.94 0.34 -5.73
CA SER A 187 -1.10 -0.76 -5.22
C SER A 187 -1.83 -2.09 -5.21
N LEU A 188 -3.16 -2.05 -5.15
CA LEU A 188 -4.07 -3.17 -5.38
C LEU A 188 -5.21 -2.68 -6.28
N LYS A 189 -5.75 -3.56 -7.12
CA LYS A 189 -6.98 -3.25 -7.86
C LYS A 189 -8.16 -3.23 -6.89
N CYS A 190 -8.86 -2.10 -6.82
CA CYS A 190 -10.10 -1.93 -6.06
C CYS A 190 -11.06 -1.02 -6.83
N ASN A 191 -12.29 -0.90 -6.33
CA ASN A 191 -13.24 0.10 -6.78
C ASN A 191 -13.18 1.31 -5.81
N PRO A 192 -12.85 2.53 -6.27
CA PRO A 192 -12.75 3.70 -5.38
C PRO A 192 -14.05 4.06 -4.65
N THR A 193 -15.21 3.68 -5.20
CA THR A 193 -16.51 3.92 -4.53
C THR A 193 -16.66 3.18 -3.20
N ASP A 194 -15.86 2.12 -2.99
CA ASP A 194 -15.95 1.29 -1.79
C ASP A 194 -15.14 1.87 -0.61
N SER A 195 -14.47 3.01 -0.82
CA SER A 195 -13.65 3.69 0.20
C SER A 195 -14.49 4.63 1.06
N GLY A 196 -14.34 4.53 2.38
CA GLY A 196 -14.94 5.46 3.34
C GLY A 196 -14.12 6.73 3.55
N SER A 197 -12.83 6.71 3.19
CA SER A 197 -11.95 7.87 3.30
C SER A 197 -10.93 7.87 2.17
N ALA A 198 -10.58 9.07 1.72
CA ALA A 198 -9.61 9.27 0.66
C ALA A 198 -8.72 10.46 0.97
N LEU A 199 -7.46 10.37 0.55
CA LEU A 199 -6.48 11.44 0.69
C LEU A 199 -5.67 11.56 -0.58
N TYR A 200 -5.45 12.78 -1.08
CA TYR A 200 -4.46 13.01 -2.12
C TYR A 200 -3.42 14.05 -1.69
N LEU A 201 -2.19 13.86 -2.14
CA LEU A 201 -1.08 14.77 -1.95
C LEU A 201 -0.58 15.25 -3.31
N LEU A 202 -0.60 16.57 -3.52
CA LEU A 202 -0.04 17.21 -4.71
C LEU A 202 1.39 17.69 -4.41
N SER A 203 2.39 17.09 -5.05
CA SER A 203 3.80 17.50 -4.94
C SER A 203 4.30 18.07 -6.26
N ALA A 204 4.55 19.37 -6.32
CA ALA A 204 5.06 20.05 -7.50
C ALA A 204 5.83 21.34 -7.13
N PRO A 205 6.51 22.01 -8.07
CA PRO A 205 7.00 23.36 -7.84
C PRO A 205 5.84 24.31 -7.53
N THR A 206 6.03 25.26 -6.60
CA THR A 206 5.01 26.26 -6.21
C THR A 206 4.41 26.99 -7.41
N ALA A 207 5.20 27.21 -8.46
CA ALA A 207 4.76 27.91 -9.67
C ALA A 207 3.85 27.09 -10.60
N GLU A 208 3.57 25.83 -10.27
CA GLU A 208 2.68 24.90 -10.98
C GLU A 208 1.48 24.50 -10.09
N MET A 209 1.45 24.98 -8.84
CA MET A 209 0.40 24.66 -7.86
C MET A 209 -0.53 25.86 -7.76
N ASN A 210 -1.71 25.74 -8.36
CA ASN A 210 -2.74 26.76 -8.33
C ASN A 210 -4.02 26.21 -7.69
N MET A 211 -4.86 27.10 -7.14
CA MET A 211 -6.07 26.70 -6.40
C MET A 211 -7.10 26.00 -7.28
N ASP A 212 -7.20 26.36 -8.55
CA ASP A 212 -8.12 25.72 -9.50
C ASP A 212 -7.73 24.25 -9.71
N LEU A 213 -6.44 23.95 -9.86
CA LEU A 213 -5.93 22.59 -9.95
C LEU A 213 -6.26 21.80 -8.67
N VAL A 214 -6.02 22.36 -7.49
CA VAL A 214 -6.35 21.68 -6.22
C VAL A 214 -7.84 21.37 -6.15
N LYS A 215 -8.69 22.32 -6.57
CA LYS A 215 -10.14 22.15 -6.62
C LYS A 215 -10.55 21.06 -7.61
N GLU A 216 -10.06 21.11 -8.85
CA GLU A 216 -10.40 20.12 -9.89
C GLU A 216 -9.94 18.70 -9.50
N LEU A 217 -8.79 18.56 -8.83
CA LEU A 217 -8.35 17.27 -8.28
C LEU A 217 -9.27 16.76 -7.17
N GLY A 218 -9.75 17.66 -6.30
CA GLY A 218 -10.71 17.33 -5.25
C GLY A 218 -12.07 16.93 -5.82
N ASP A 219 -12.57 17.69 -6.80
CA ASP A 219 -13.83 17.41 -7.49
C ASP A 219 -13.76 16.05 -8.23
N TYR A 220 -12.65 15.78 -8.94
CA TYR A 220 -12.40 14.50 -9.58
C TYR A 220 -12.41 13.34 -8.59
N LEU A 221 -11.71 13.46 -7.45
CA LEU A 221 -11.67 12.40 -6.44
C LEU A 221 -13.05 12.17 -5.82
N SER A 222 -13.81 13.24 -5.61
CA SER A 222 -15.19 13.20 -5.09
C SER A 222 -16.14 12.51 -6.07
N GLU A 223 -15.92 12.64 -7.37
CA GLU A 223 -16.73 11.96 -8.39
C GLU A 223 -16.49 10.44 -8.39
N ILE A 224 -15.24 10.00 -8.26
CA ILE A 224 -14.90 8.57 -8.30
C ILE A 224 -15.09 7.85 -6.95
N ALA A 225 -15.02 8.58 -5.84
CA ALA A 225 -15.17 8.07 -4.48
C ALA A 225 -16.20 8.93 -3.70
N PRO A 226 -17.49 8.87 -4.09
CA PRO A 226 -18.52 9.79 -3.57
C PRO A 226 -18.82 9.61 -2.08
N GLU A 227 -18.65 8.39 -1.56
CA GLU A 227 -18.87 8.06 -0.14
C GLU A 227 -17.66 8.39 0.74
N ALA A 228 -16.52 8.76 0.14
CA ALA A 228 -15.28 8.95 0.87
C ALA A 228 -15.18 10.35 1.47
N VAL A 229 -14.76 10.43 2.74
CA VAL A 229 -14.32 11.70 3.34
C VAL A 229 -12.96 12.06 2.74
N ILE A 230 -12.93 13.10 1.89
CA ILE A 230 -11.73 13.52 1.17
C ILE A 230 -10.91 14.53 1.98
N ARG A 231 -9.63 14.20 2.15
CA ARG A 231 -8.59 15.11 2.62
C ARG A 231 -7.60 15.40 1.52
N CYS A 232 -7.00 16.58 1.55
CA CYS A 232 -5.98 16.93 0.59
C CYS A 232 -4.81 17.64 1.25
N GLY A 233 -3.64 17.40 0.68
CA GLY A 233 -2.39 18.02 1.06
C GLY A 233 -1.68 18.57 -0.16
N ASP A 234 -0.88 19.60 0.06
CA ASP A 234 0.01 20.11 -0.97
C ASP A 234 1.45 20.19 -0.41
N TYR A 235 2.41 19.74 -1.20
CA TYR A 235 3.82 19.69 -0.83
C TYR A 235 4.68 20.39 -1.89
N PRO A 236 4.83 21.73 -1.79
CA PRO A 236 5.62 22.50 -2.74
C PRO A 236 7.10 22.16 -2.65
N ARG A 237 7.66 21.53 -3.69
CA ARG A 237 9.09 21.21 -3.72
C ARG A 237 9.69 21.40 -5.11
N LYS A 238 11.00 21.66 -5.15
CA LYS A 238 11.74 21.68 -6.42
C LYS A 238 11.75 20.27 -7.02
N SER A 239 10.96 20.07 -8.07
CA SER A 239 10.81 18.82 -8.81
C SER A 239 10.67 19.13 -10.30
N SER A 240 11.16 18.24 -11.17
CA SER A 240 10.95 18.32 -12.62
C SER A 240 9.59 17.73 -13.06
N ALA A 241 8.82 17.20 -12.11
CA ALA A 241 7.52 16.60 -12.35
C ALA A 241 6.51 17.03 -11.30
N LEU A 242 5.25 17.15 -11.73
CA LEU A 242 4.08 17.18 -10.86
C LEU A 242 3.76 15.74 -10.48
N LYS A 243 3.59 15.48 -9.19
CA LYS A 243 3.32 14.15 -8.66
C LYS A 243 2.04 14.19 -7.84
N ILE A 244 1.26 13.12 -7.95
CA ILE A 244 0.06 12.91 -7.15
C ILE A 244 0.16 11.55 -6.47
N THR A 245 0.08 11.56 -5.15
CA THR A 245 -0.10 10.35 -4.33
C THR A 245 -1.56 10.31 -3.88
N VAL A 246 -2.23 9.19 -4.07
CA VAL A 246 -3.61 8.97 -3.61
C VAL A 246 -3.61 7.83 -2.60
N ILE A 247 -4.38 7.96 -1.54
CA ILE A 247 -4.68 6.91 -0.58
C ILE A 247 -6.19 6.74 -0.56
N LEU A 248 -6.64 5.50 -0.73
CA LEU A 248 -8.04 5.10 -0.52
C LEU A 248 -8.03 4.13 0.66
N SER A 249 -8.80 4.44 1.69
CA SER A 249 -8.82 3.72 2.96
C SER A 249 -10.25 3.38 3.36
N GLN A 250 -10.41 2.58 4.41
CA GLN A 250 -11.69 2.02 4.83
C GLN A 250 -12.42 1.29 3.69
N LEU A 251 -11.70 0.53 2.87
CA LEU A 251 -12.31 -0.23 1.78
C LEU A 251 -13.25 -1.30 2.35
N THR A 252 -14.54 -1.19 2.00
CA THR A 252 -15.59 -2.12 2.45
C THR A 252 -15.56 -3.45 1.71
N ASP A 253 -15.16 -3.44 0.43
CA ASP A 253 -14.96 -4.65 -0.37
C ASP A 253 -13.57 -4.67 -1.01
N VAL A 254 -12.86 -5.78 -0.80
CA VAL A 254 -11.57 -6.05 -1.43
C VAL A 254 -11.59 -7.45 -2.05
N GLU A 255 -11.86 -7.50 -3.36
CA GLU A 255 -12.01 -8.75 -4.13
C GLU A 255 -10.84 -9.73 -3.93
N LYS A 256 -9.60 -9.22 -3.92
CA LYS A 256 -8.38 -10.04 -3.76
C LYS A 256 -8.31 -10.69 -2.37
N VAL A 257 -8.68 -9.97 -1.31
CA VAL A 257 -8.72 -10.50 0.07
C VAL A 257 -9.81 -11.56 0.18
N ARG A 258 -11.00 -11.29 -0.36
CA ARG A 258 -12.12 -12.25 -0.41
C ARG A 258 -11.72 -13.55 -1.10
N LYS A 259 -10.97 -13.47 -2.21
CA LYS A 259 -10.45 -14.65 -2.92
C LYS A 259 -9.52 -15.50 -2.04
N TYR A 260 -8.64 -14.89 -1.24
CA TYR A 260 -7.79 -15.64 -0.32
C TYR A 260 -8.61 -16.32 0.77
N TYR A 261 -9.56 -15.62 1.39
CA TYR A 261 -10.42 -16.19 2.43
C TYR A 261 -11.33 -17.30 1.89
N GLY A 262 -11.87 -17.15 0.67
CA GLY A 262 -12.73 -18.16 0.05
C GLY A 262 -11.98 -19.43 -0.36
N LYS A 263 -10.69 -19.35 -0.71
CA LYS A 263 -9.88 -20.53 -1.05
C LYS A 263 -9.39 -21.32 0.17
N LEU A 264 -9.30 -20.67 1.33
CA LEU A 264 -8.67 -21.24 2.53
C LEU A 264 -9.37 -22.52 3.05
N PRO A 265 -10.71 -22.60 3.17
CA PRO A 265 -11.37 -23.80 3.69
C PRO A 265 -11.03 -25.07 2.92
N ASN A 266 -11.04 -24.99 1.58
CA ASN A 266 -10.72 -26.12 0.71
C ASN A 266 -9.27 -26.59 0.91
N LEU A 267 -8.33 -25.64 1.07
CA LEU A 267 -6.92 -25.97 1.32
C LEU A 267 -6.69 -26.63 2.68
N ILE A 268 -7.45 -26.23 3.71
CA ILE A 268 -7.39 -26.86 5.04
C ILE A 268 -7.89 -28.30 4.92
N GLN A 269 -9.03 -28.52 4.28
CA GLN A 269 -9.60 -29.86 4.09
C GLN A 269 -8.66 -30.78 3.29
N GLU A 270 -8.06 -30.29 2.19
CA GLU A 270 -7.08 -31.07 1.43
C GLU A 270 -5.85 -31.44 2.26
N LYS A 271 -5.40 -30.55 3.14
CA LYS A 271 -4.25 -30.79 4.01
C LYS A 271 -4.57 -31.83 5.07
N GLU A 272 -5.74 -31.75 5.69
CA GLU A 272 -6.23 -32.73 6.67
C GLU A 272 -6.34 -34.12 6.03
N ARG A 273 -6.97 -34.23 4.85
CA ARG A 273 -7.08 -35.52 4.15
C ARG A 273 -5.72 -36.12 3.80
N ARG A 274 -4.76 -35.30 3.33
CA ARG A 274 -3.40 -35.77 3.06
C ARG A 274 -2.69 -36.23 4.33
N GLN A 275 -2.92 -35.56 5.47
CA GLN A 275 -2.35 -35.94 6.75
C GLN A 275 -2.87 -37.31 7.20
N GLU A 276 -4.19 -37.54 7.09
CA GLU A 276 -4.81 -38.83 7.37
C GLU A 276 -4.27 -39.94 6.45
N GLU A 277 -4.13 -39.68 5.14
CA GLU A 277 -3.55 -40.62 4.18
C GLU A 277 -2.08 -40.97 4.53
N ILE A 278 -1.29 -39.99 4.98
CA ILE A 278 0.11 -40.19 5.40
C ILE A 278 0.16 -41.02 6.69
N GLU A 279 -0.69 -40.72 7.67
CA GLU A 279 -0.78 -41.47 8.93
C GLU A 279 -1.20 -42.93 8.69
N ALA A 280 -2.15 -43.16 7.79
CA ALA A 280 -2.54 -44.50 7.38
C ALA A 280 -1.37 -45.29 6.75
N LYS A 281 -0.63 -44.68 5.81
CA LYS A 281 0.55 -45.30 5.19
C LYS A 281 1.69 -45.54 6.17
N LEU A 282 1.91 -44.62 7.10
CA LEU A 282 2.89 -44.79 8.18
C LEU A 282 2.52 -45.98 9.06
N LYS A 283 1.23 -46.15 9.37
CA LYS A 283 0.75 -47.29 10.12
C LYS A 283 0.99 -48.61 9.38
N GLU A 284 0.70 -48.67 8.08
CA GLU A 284 1.01 -49.85 7.24
C GLU A 284 2.52 -50.18 7.23
N LEU A 285 3.38 -49.15 7.16
CA LEU A 285 4.83 -49.33 7.22
C LEU A 285 5.30 -49.85 8.59
N ILE A 286 4.72 -49.32 9.67
CA ILE A 286 5.01 -49.79 11.03
C ILE A 286 4.58 -51.26 11.17
N ASP A 287 3.37 -51.60 10.74
CA ASP A 287 2.85 -52.97 10.80
C ASP A 287 3.71 -53.94 9.95
N ALA A 288 4.19 -53.52 8.78
CA ALA A 288 5.14 -54.30 7.98
C ALA A 288 6.51 -54.44 8.66
N SER A 289 6.97 -53.40 9.38
CA SER A 289 8.26 -53.42 10.08
C SER A 289 8.30 -54.39 11.26
N THR A 290 7.15 -54.69 11.89
CA THR A 290 7.06 -55.69 12.96
C THR A 290 7.45 -57.11 12.54
N ALA A 291 7.39 -57.41 11.24
CA ALA A 291 7.86 -58.69 10.69
C ALA A 291 9.38 -58.75 10.49
N VAL A 292 10.08 -57.63 10.65
CA VAL A 292 11.53 -57.51 10.51
C VAL A 292 12.16 -57.49 11.90
N PRO A 293 13.09 -58.41 12.23
CA PRO A 293 13.78 -58.40 13.51
C PRO A 293 14.54 -57.10 13.74
N SER A 294 14.41 -56.53 14.94
CA SER A 294 15.20 -55.36 15.35
C SER A 294 16.66 -55.76 15.58
N LEU A 295 17.59 -54.89 15.16
CA LEU A 295 19.02 -54.98 15.47
C LEU A 295 19.38 -54.38 16.84
N LEU A 296 18.43 -53.69 17.47
CA LEU A 296 18.49 -53.09 18.81
C LEU A 296 17.54 -53.81 19.77
#